data_AF-A0A132NY16-F1
#
_entry.id   AF-A0A132NY16-F1
#
_cell.length_a   1.000
_cell.length_b   1.000
_cell.length_c   1.000
_cell.angle_alpha   90.00
_cell.angle_beta   90.00
_cell.angle_gamma   90.00
#
_symmetry.space_group_name_H-M   'P 1'
#
loop_
_entity.id
_entity.type
_entity.pdbx_description
1 polymer ?
#
loop_
_entity_poly.entity_id
_entity_poly.type
_entity_poly.pdbx_seq_one_letter_code
_entity_poly.pdbx_strand_id
1 'polypeptide(L)'
;MYYILESVDVLKMHLEDLSTLSKAGVSVAMKITGVSIVVVLALFLAINRPEYLPSISEAAARGIPRLVNSVGVGLGGSLFLVSGILWLICGYKQTEGWAIHAKIIFAFVVHLISSVSLVSQAIIPINMRAETCIHRTFAAIFFLTAFLLCYLFENIERAIREVCASVRTLRSIVLFVGVSSLVFGGNLATAWGNFMSHNPRLAELHALTGFSCIQYIIVFSLLIYVYTFSLN
;
A
#
# COMPACT_ATOMS: atom_id res chain seq x y z
N MET A 1 -4.99 1.01 47.06
CA MET A 1 -3.82 0.53 46.30
C MET A 1 -4.17 -0.64 45.37
N TYR A 2 -4.88 -1.68 45.85
CA TYR A 2 -5.35 -2.80 45.00
C TYR A 2 -6.25 -2.38 43.81
N TYR A 3 -7.24 -1.51 44.02
CA TYR A 3 -8.12 -0.99 42.94
C TYR A 3 -7.40 -0.21 41.82
N ILE A 4 -6.22 0.35 42.09
CA ILE A 4 -5.45 1.10 41.10
C ILE A 4 -4.65 0.13 40.21
N LEU A 5 -4.15 -0.96 40.77
CA LEU A 5 -3.45 -1.99 40.00
C LEU A 5 -4.42 -2.77 39.09
N GLU A 6 -5.59 -3.13 39.62
CA GLU A 6 -6.61 -3.84 38.85
C GLU A 6 -7.17 -3.00 37.68
N SER A 7 -7.33 -1.69 37.87
CA SER A 7 -7.76 -0.79 36.78
C SER A 7 -6.69 -0.53 35.72
N VAL A 8 -5.40 -0.59 36.09
CA VAL A 8 -4.28 -0.49 35.13
C VAL A 8 -4.17 -1.75 34.27
N ASP A 9 -4.33 -2.94 34.85
CA ASP A 9 -4.25 -4.21 34.11
C ASP A 9 -5.44 -4.38 33.16
N VAL A 10 -6.65 -4.00 33.59
CA VAL A 10 -7.83 -3.97 32.72
C VAL A 10 -7.62 -2.99 31.56
N LEU A 11 -7.09 -1.78 31.81
CA LEU A 11 -6.83 -0.80 30.74
C LEU A 11 -5.80 -1.30 29.72
N LYS A 12 -4.72 -1.97 30.18
CA LYS A 12 -3.70 -2.56 29.30
C LYS A 12 -4.29 -3.63 28.39
N MET A 13 -5.09 -4.55 28.95
CA MET A 13 -5.77 -5.60 28.20
C MET A 13 -6.67 -5.04 27.09
N HIS A 14 -7.50 -4.03 27.40
CA HIS A 14 -8.35 -3.37 26.39
C HIS A 14 -7.53 -2.67 25.28
N LEU A 15 -6.34 -2.17 25.61
CA LEU A 15 -5.45 -1.52 24.65
C LEU A 15 -4.78 -2.53 23.71
N GLU A 16 -4.44 -3.71 24.21
CA GLU A 16 -3.93 -4.82 23.40
C GLU A 16 -4.99 -5.37 22.43
N ASP A 17 -6.23 -5.51 22.90
CA ASP A 17 -7.37 -5.91 22.06
C ASP A 17 -7.62 -4.90 20.94
N LEU A 18 -7.62 -3.61 21.27
CA LEU A 18 -7.82 -2.53 20.29
C LEU A 18 -6.65 -2.43 19.30
N SER A 19 -5.41 -2.66 19.76
CA SER A 19 -4.21 -2.74 18.91
C SER A 19 -4.28 -3.92 17.95
N THR A 20 -4.82 -5.06 18.39
CA THR A 20 -5.01 -6.25 17.55
C THR A 20 -6.12 -6.02 16.52
N LEU A 21 -7.26 -5.46 16.94
CA LEU A 21 -8.37 -5.13 16.05
C LEU A 21 -7.97 -4.10 14.99
N SER A 22 -7.21 -3.07 15.37
CA SER A 22 -6.72 -2.06 14.44
C SER A 22 -5.74 -2.63 13.40
N LYS A 23 -4.83 -3.53 13.79
CA LYS A 23 -4.00 -4.28 12.84
C LYS A 23 -4.82 -5.14 11.88
N ALA A 24 -5.83 -5.84 12.40
CA ALA A 24 -6.75 -6.62 11.58
C ALA A 24 -7.49 -5.71 10.59
N GLY A 25 -7.94 -4.53 11.02
CA GLY A 25 -8.57 -3.52 10.17
C GLY A 25 -7.65 -3.03 9.04
N VAL A 26 -6.38 -2.75 9.32
CA VAL A 26 -5.36 -2.41 8.30
C VAL A 26 -5.18 -3.55 7.29
N SER A 27 -5.15 -4.80 7.77
CA SER A 27 -5.07 -5.98 6.89
C SER A 27 -6.29 -6.12 5.98
N VAL A 28 -7.50 -5.99 6.54
CA VAL A 28 -8.75 -6.04 5.78
C VAL A 28 -8.82 -4.91 4.76
N ALA A 29 -8.42 -3.69 5.12
CA ALA A 29 -8.34 -2.56 4.22
C ALA A 29 -7.50 -2.86 2.97
N MET A 30 -6.32 -3.46 3.15
CA MET A 30 -5.44 -3.78 2.02
C MET A 30 -5.95 -4.97 1.20
N LYS A 31 -6.61 -5.95 1.83
CA LYS A 31 -7.28 -7.04 1.10
C LYS A 31 -8.37 -6.49 0.21
N ILE A 32 -9.20 -5.57 0.70
CA ILE A 32 -10.23 -4.90 -0.09
C ILE A 32 -9.58 -4.17 -1.28
N THR A 33 -8.54 -3.37 -1.05
CA THR A 33 -7.80 -2.67 -2.12
C THR A 33 -7.23 -3.65 -3.15
N GLY A 34 -6.55 -4.71 -2.71
CA GLY A 34 -5.94 -5.72 -3.59
C GLY A 34 -6.97 -6.49 -4.42
N VAL A 35 -8.04 -6.96 -3.80
CA VAL A 35 -9.16 -7.62 -4.51
C VAL A 35 -9.78 -6.67 -5.53
N SER A 36 -9.96 -5.40 -5.15
CA SER A 36 -10.50 -4.39 -6.07
C SER A 36 -9.64 -4.23 -7.31
N ILE A 37 -8.31 -4.16 -7.16
CA ILE A 37 -7.37 -4.08 -8.30
C ILE A 37 -7.48 -5.31 -9.21
N VAL A 38 -7.53 -6.52 -8.63
CA VAL A 38 -7.68 -7.76 -9.42
C VAL A 38 -9.01 -7.78 -10.17
N VAL A 39 -10.11 -7.40 -9.52
CA VAL A 39 -11.44 -7.33 -10.14
C VAL A 39 -11.47 -6.29 -11.26
N VAL A 40 -10.84 -5.13 -11.07
CA VAL A 40 -10.73 -4.06 -12.09
C VAL A 40 -10.01 -4.57 -13.33
N LEU A 41 -8.88 -5.26 -13.16
CA LEU A 41 -8.12 -5.86 -14.27
C LEU A 41 -8.96 -6.92 -14.99
N ALA A 42 -9.61 -7.83 -14.24
CA ALA A 42 -10.45 -8.88 -14.81
C ALA A 42 -11.65 -8.31 -15.60
N LEU A 43 -12.33 -7.31 -15.05
CA LEU A 43 -13.44 -6.63 -15.73
C LEU A 43 -12.96 -5.91 -16.99
N PHE A 44 -11.81 -5.24 -16.93
CA PHE A 44 -11.26 -4.56 -18.11
C PHE A 44 -10.94 -5.57 -19.22
N LEU A 45 -10.31 -6.70 -18.88
CA LEU A 45 -9.99 -7.78 -19.82
C LEU A 45 -11.27 -8.37 -20.44
N ALA A 46 -12.29 -8.63 -19.64
CA ALA A 46 -13.54 -9.21 -20.10
C ALA A 46 -14.33 -8.27 -21.04
N ILE A 47 -14.36 -6.97 -20.71
CA ILE A 47 -15.14 -5.96 -21.46
C ILE A 47 -14.41 -5.50 -22.72
N ASN A 48 -13.13 -5.13 -22.61
CA ASN A 48 -12.41 -4.48 -23.70
C ASN A 48 -11.60 -5.46 -24.56
N ARG A 49 -11.37 -6.69 -24.07
CA ARG A 49 -10.55 -7.72 -24.74
C ARG A 49 -9.25 -7.16 -25.33
N PRO A 50 -8.43 -6.45 -24.52
CA PRO A 50 -7.18 -5.90 -25.01
C PRO A 50 -6.24 -7.04 -25.42
N GLU A 51 -5.36 -6.76 -26.38
CA GLU A 51 -4.32 -7.71 -26.84
C GLU A 51 -3.19 -7.89 -25.82
N TYR A 52 -3.19 -7.08 -24.75
CA TYR A 52 -2.17 -7.05 -23.72
C TYR A 52 -2.77 -6.87 -22.33
N LEU A 53 -2.00 -7.18 -21.30
CA LEU A 53 -2.38 -6.97 -19.91
C LEU A 53 -2.21 -5.47 -19.56
N PRO A 54 -3.32 -4.76 -19.27
CA PRO A 54 -3.32 -3.32 -19.10
C PRO A 54 -2.72 -2.91 -17.76
N SER A 55 -2.12 -1.73 -17.71
CA SER A 55 -1.68 -1.16 -16.42
C SER A 55 -2.88 -0.95 -15.48
N ILE A 56 -2.66 -0.93 -14.17
CA ILE A 56 -3.76 -0.71 -13.19
C ILE A 56 -4.46 0.63 -13.48
N SER A 57 -3.64 1.65 -13.74
CA SER A 57 -4.12 3.00 -14.08
C SER A 57 -4.95 3.02 -15.36
N GLU A 58 -4.55 2.24 -16.37
CA GLU A 58 -5.31 2.12 -17.62
C GLU A 58 -6.64 1.38 -17.40
N ALA A 59 -6.58 0.25 -16.71
CA ALA A 59 -7.77 -0.55 -16.41
C ALA A 59 -8.80 0.26 -15.60
N ALA A 60 -8.34 1.10 -14.68
CA ALA A 60 -9.17 1.96 -13.84
C ALA A 60 -9.59 3.29 -14.49
N ALA A 61 -9.26 3.55 -15.76
CA ALA A 61 -9.44 4.88 -16.35
C ALA A 61 -10.91 5.24 -16.64
N ARG A 62 -11.76 4.26 -16.99
CA ARG A 62 -13.14 4.53 -17.45
C ARG A 62 -14.09 3.35 -17.25
N GLY A 63 -15.38 3.63 -17.39
CA GLY A 63 -16.45 2.64 -17.40
C GLY A 63 -16.68 1.95 -16.05
N ILE A 64 -17.21 0.73 -16.10
CA ILE A 64 -17.49 -0.09 -14.92
C ILE A 64 -16.22 -0.38 -14.10
N PRO A 65 -15.06 -0.74 -14.70
CA PRO A 65 -13.83 -0.95 -13.94
C PRO A 65 -13.43 0.26 -13.10
N ARG A 66 -13.60 1.49 -13.61
CA ARG A 66 -13.35 2.70 -12.82
C ARG A 66 -14.24 2.78 -11.58
N LEU A 67 -15.55 2.53 -11.73
CA LEU A 67 -16.49 2.59 -10.61
C LEU A 67 -16.10 1.59 -9.51
N VAL A 68 -15.77 0.37 -9.90
CA VAL A 68 -15.31 -0.67 -8.98
C VAL A 68 -14.01 -0.25 -8.28
N ASN A 69 -13.05 0.31 -9.03
CA ASN A 69 -11.81 0.83 -8.45
C ASN A 69 -12.09 1.95 -7.44
N SER A 70 -12.92 2.93 -7.80
CA SER A 70 -13.27 4.07 -6.94
C SER A 70 -13.91 3.63 -5.63
N VAL A 71 -14.87 2.70 -5.68
CA VAL A 71 -15.55 2.18 -4.48
C VAL A 71 -14.58 1.33 -3.65
N GLY A 72 -13.91 0.37 -4.29
CA GLY A 72 -13.04 -0.58 -3.62
C GLY A 72 -11.82 0.06 -2.96
N VAL A 73 -11.08 0.87 -3.72
CA VAL A 73 -9.92 1.62 -3.22
C VAL A 73 -10.36 2.72 -2.25
N GLY A 74 -11.53 3.35 -2.45
CA GLY A 74 -12.06 4.35 -1.53
C GLY A 74 -12.44 3.77 -0.16
N LEU A 75 -13.12 2.63 -0.14
CA LEU A 75 -13.45 1.90 1.09
C LEU A 75 -12.18 1.37 1.77
N GLY A 76 -11.26 0.77 1.00
CA GLY A 76 -9.96 0.33 1.49
C GLY A 76 -9.16 1.48 2.10
N GLY A 77 -9.08 2.62 1.42
CA GLY A 77 -8.39 3.82 1.91
C GLY A 77 -9.02 4.42 3.17
N SER A 78 -10.35 4.45 3.25
CA SER A 78 -11.07 4.94 4.44
C SER A 78 -10.87 4.03 5.65
N LEU A 79 -10.95 2.71 5.45
CA LEU A 79 -10.69 1.76 6.52
C LEU A 79 -9.22 1.81 6.96
N PHE A 80 -8.29 1.92 6.01
CA PHE A 80 -6.87 2.08 6.28
C PHE A 80 -6.60 3.32 7.14
N LEU A 81 -7.26 4.44 6.83
CA LEU A 81 -7.16 5.68 7.61
C LEU A 81 -7.56 5.44 9.07
N VAL A 82 -8.78 4.97 9.31
CA VAL A 82 -9.34 4.79 10.65
C VAL A 82 -8.54 3.75 11.45
N SER A 83 -8.28 2.59 10.86
CA SER A 83 -7.57 1.50 11.53
C SER A 83 -6.10 1.87 11.81
N GLY A 84 -5.40 2.55 10.89
CA GLY A 84 -4.02 2.98 11.13
C GLY A 84 -3.91 4.07 12.19
N ILE A 85 -4.85 5.02 12.23
CA ILE A 85 -4.92 6.02 13.30
C ILE A 85 -5.09 5.35 14.67
N LEU A 86 -6.04 4.41 14.79
CA LEU A 86 -6.26 3.67 16.02
C LEU A 86 -5.01 2.90 16.44
N TRP A 87 -4.32 2.25 15.49
CA TRP A 87 -3.08 1.53 15.76
C TRP A 87 -1.98 2.45 16.31
N LEU A 88 -1.80 3.63 15.71
CA LEU A 88 -0.79 4.61 16.14
C LEU A 88 -1.11 5.20 17.52
N ILE A 89 -2.38 5.49 17.81
CA ILE A 89 -2.81 5.94 19.15
C ILE A 89 -2.52 4.87 20.20
N CYS A 90 -2.81 3.59 19.89
CA CYS A 90 -2.48 2.48 20.79
C CYS A 90 -0.97 2.35 21.00
N GLY A 91 -0.18 2.40 19.92
CA GLY A 91 1.27 2.38 19.99
C GLY A 91 1.83 3.51 20.86
N TYR A 92 1.32 4.74 20.70
CA TYR A 92 1.74 5.88 21.51
C TYR A 92 1.56 5.62 23.01
N LYS A 93 0.42 5.02 23.39
CA LYS A 93 0.09 4.69 24.78
C LYS A 93 0.86 3.47 25.32
N GLN A 94 1.31 2.57 24.45
CA GLN A 94 2.04 1.35 24.83
C GLN A 94 3.55 1.57 24.94
N THR A 95 4.09 2.61 24.29
CA THR A 95 5.53 2.89 24.28
C THR A 95 5.89 3.99 25.25
N GLU A 96 7.05 3.86 25.89
CA GLU A 96 7.67 4.91 26.69
C GLU A 96 8.90 5.46 25.95
N GLY A 97 9.13 6.78 26.03
CA GLY A 97 10.32 7.43 25.48
C GLY A 97 10.06 8.39 24.31
N TRP A 98 10.63 9.59 24.43
CA TRP A 98 10.42 10.70 23.50
C TRP A 98 10.79 10.36 22.04
N ALA A 99 11.87 9.62 21.82
CA ALA A 99 12.33 9.25 20.48
C ALA A 99 11.33 8.35 19.73
N ILE A 100 10.62 7.45 20.44
CA ILE A 100 9.61 6.59 19.84
C ILE A 100 8.31 7.38 19.60
N HIS A 101 7.93 8.23 20.55
CA HIS A 101 6.77 9.12 20.39
C HIS A 101 6.91 10.07 19.20
N ALA A 102 8.08 10.67 19.00
CA ALA A 102 8.36 11.50 17.82
C ALA A 102 8.19 10.71 16.51
N LYS A 103 8.65 9.45 16.46
CA LYS A 103 8.45 8.56 15.30
C LYS A 103 6.98 8.24 15.07
N ILE A 104 6.20 8.01 16.14
CA ILE A 104 4.76 7.73 16.04
C ILE A 104 3.99 8.95 15.52
N ILE A 105 4.31 10.15 16.01
CA ILE A 105 3.72 11.41 15.51
C ILE A 105 4.07 11.62 14.04
N PHE A 106 5.32 11.38 13.65
CA PHE A 106 5.72 11.45 12.26
C PHE A 106 4.99 10.42 11.38
N ALA A 107 4.88 9.17 11.85
CA ALA A 107 4.13 8.12 11.17
C ALA A 107 2.63 8.47 11.04
N PHE A 108 2.05 9.16 12.02
CA PHE A 108 0.68 9.67 11.96
C PHE A 108 0.49 10.67 10.82
N VAL A 109 1.40 11.65 10.67
CA VAL A 109 1.34 12.62 9.57
C VAL A 109 1.49 11.92 8.22
N VAL A 110 2.47 11.02 8.08
CA VAL A 110 2.69 10.26 6.84
C VAL A 110 1.49 9.38 6.51
N HIS A 111 0.86 8.76 7.52
CA HIS A 111 -0.33 7.93 7.36
C HIS A 111 -1.53 8.73 6.86
N LEU A 112 -1.74 9.94 7.39
CA LEU A 112 -2.79 10.86 6.92
C LEU A 112 -2.57 11.22 5.44
N ILE A 113 -1.35 11.63 5.07
CA ILE A 113 -1.02 12.00 3.69
C ILE A 113 -1.21 10.79 2.75
N SER A 114 -0.73 9.62 3.14
CA SER A 114 -0.89 8.38 2.38
C SER A 114 -2.37 8.05 2.16
N SER A 115 -3.17 8.10 3.22
CA SER A 115 -4.59 7.77 3.17
C SER A 115 -5.39 8.78 2.33
N VAL A 116 -5.16 10.07 2.51
CA VAL A 116 -5.80 11.13 1.71
C VAL A 116 -5.44 10.97 0.24
N SER A 117 -4.17 10.69 -0.07
CA SER A 117 -3.71 10.49 -1.44
C SER A 117 -4.34 9.24 -2.08
N LEU A 118 -4.47 8.14 -1.32
CA LEU A 118 -5.13 6.91 -1.74
C LEU A 118 -6.62 7.12 -2.06
N VAL A 119 -7.34 7.81 -1.18
CA VAL A 119 -8.76 8.12 -1.40
C VAL A 119 -8.92 9.11 -2.56
N SER A 120 -8.03 10.10 -2.66
CA SER A 120 -8.08 11.12 -3.72
C SER A 120 -7.88 10.50 -5.10
N GLN A 121 -6.93 9.57 -5.28
CA GLN A 121 -6.77 8.86 -6.56
C GLN A 121 -7.95 7.92 -6.88
N ALA A 122 -8.70 7.46 -5.87
CA ALA A 122 -9.92 6.67 -6.10
C ALA A 122 -11.06 7.54 -6.64
N ILE A 123 -11.17 8.80 -6.19
CA ILE A 123 -12.24 9.72 -6.59
C ILE A 123 -11.91 10.40 -7.93
N ILE A 124 -10.68 10.89 -8.06
CA ILE A 124 -10.27 11.72 -9.20
C ILE A 124 -9.94 10.82 -10.39
N PRO A 125 -10.60 11.00 -11.55
CA PRO A 125 -10.27 10.24 -12.76
C PRO A 125 -8.83 10.47 -13.20
N ILE A 126 -8.19 9.41 -13.67
CA ILE A 126 -6.95 9.56 -14.43
C ILE A 126 -7.26 10.07 -15.85
N ASN A 127 -6.53 11.10 -16.27
CA ASN A 127 -6.49 11.50 -17.67
C ASN A 127 -5.34 10.77 -18.36
N MET A 128 -5.68 9.72 -19.13
CA MET A 128 -4.68 8.90 -19.85
C MET A 128 -3.96 9.68 -20.95
N ARG A 129 -4.55 10.77 -21.46
CA ARG A 129 -3.94 11.61 -22.52
C ARG A 129 -2.93 12.61 -22.00
N ALA A 130 -2.96 12.90 -20.70
CA ALA A 130 -2.03 13.84 -20.08
C ALA A 130 -0.87 13.06 -19.44
N GLU A 131 0.35 13.49 -19.75
CA GLU A 131 1.58 12.94 -19.14
C GLU A 131 1.58 13.17 -17.62
N THR A 132 1.15 14.37 -17.20
CA THR A 132 0.95 14.73 -15.80
C THR A 132 -0.51 15.08 -15.56
N CYS A 133 -1.10 14.54 -14.50
CA CYS A 133 -2.42 14.95 -14.03
C CYS A 133 -2.53 14.73 -12.52
N ILE A 134 -3.50 15.38 -11.90
CA ILE A 134 -3.71 15.36 -10.44
C ILE A 134 -3.79 13.93 -9.89
N HIS A 135 -4.45 13.01 -10.60
CA HIS A 135 -4.50 11.60 -10.22
C HIS A 135 -3.10 10.96 -10.14
N ARG A 136 -2.25 11.17 -11.16
CA ARG A 136 -0.88 10.65 -11.19
C ARG A 136 -0.04 11.24 -10.05
N THR A 137 -0.25 12.52 -9.72
CA THR A 137 0.39 13.17 -8.57
C THR A 137 -0.01 12.51 -7.26
N PHE A 138 -1.31 12.30 -7.02
CA PHE A 138 -1.77 11.60 -5.82
C PHE A 138 -1.29 10.15 -5.75
N ALA A 139 -1.28 9.43 -6.86
CA ALA A 139 -0.72 8.08 -6.91
C ALA A 139 0.77 8.06 -6.52
N ALA A 140 1.56 9.00 -7.06
CA ALA A 140 2.99 9.12 -6.74
C ALA A 140 3.21 9.45 -5.25
N ILE A 141 2.46 10.42 -4.70
CA ILE A 141 2.52 10.76 -3.26
C ILE A 141 2.13 9.55 -2.42
N PHE A 142 1.05 8.85 -2.78
CA PHE A 142 0.62 7.64 -2.09
C PHE A 142 1.72 6.58 -2.06
N PHE A 143 2.30 6.20 -3.21
CA PHE A 143 3.31 5.15 -3.22
C PHE A 143 4.55 5.53 -2.43
N LEU A 144 5.02 6.78 -2.55
CA LEU A 144 6.17 7.27 -1.79
C LEU A 144 5.91 7.23 -0.28
N THR A 145 4.76 7.76 0.14
CA THR A 145 4.39 7.80 1.56
C THR A 145 4.05 6.42 2.12
N ALA A 146 3.50 5.50 1.32
CA ALA A 146 3.23 4.13 1.73
C ALA A 146 4.52 3.35 2.04
N PHE A 147 5.57 3.45 1.19
CA PHE A 147 6.85 2.80 1.49
C PHE A 147 7.56 3.44 2.70
N LEU A 148 7.50 4.77 2.83
CA LEU A 148 8.00 5.44 4.03
C LEU A 148 7.27 4.96 5.28
N LEU A 149 5.95 4.83 5.20
CA LEU A 149 5.12 4.34 6.30
C LEU A 149 5.45 2.89 6.66
N CYS A 150 5.69 2.03 5.67
CA CYS A 150 6.15 0.67 5.88
C CYS A 150 7.43 0.66 6.74
N TYR A 151 8.44 1.46 6.36
CA TYR A 151 9.68 1.61 7.12
C TYR A 151 9.45 2.14 8.54
N LEU A 152 8.58 3.15 8.71
CA LEU A 152 8.26 3.70 10.04
C LEU A 152 7.55 2.69 10.93
N PHE A 153 6.59 1.94 10.37
CA PHE A 153 5.87 0.89 11.08
C PHE A 153 6.79 -0.23 11.52
N GLU A 154 7.75 -0.64 10.69
CA GLU A 154 8.76 -1.64 11.10
C GLU A 154 9.56 -1.16 12.31
N ASN A 155 9.99 0.09 12.30
CA ASN A 155 10.77 0.67 13.40
C ASN A 155 9.97 0.81 14.68
N ILE A 156 8.70 1.21 14.59
CA ILE A 156 7.79 1.32 15.74
C ILE A 156 7.49 -0.08 16.28
N GLU A 157 7.19 -1.04 15.41
CA GLU A 157 6.86 -2.40 15.81
C GLU A 157 8.02 -3.09 16.51
N ARG A 158 9.26 -2.95 16.02
CA ARG A 158 10.47 -3.46 16.68
C ARG A 158 10.68 -2.88 18.08
N ALA A 159 10.19 -1.67 18.35
CA ALA A 159 10.27 -1.06 19.66
C ALA A 159 9.17 -1.55 20.62
N ILE A 160 8.05 -2.06 20.08
CA ILE A 160 6.91 -2.58 20.85
C ILE A 160 7.06 -4.09 21.11
N ARG A 161 7.55 -4.85 20.12
CA ARG A 161 7.61 -6.31 20.17
C ARG A 161 8.69 -6.90 19.26
N GLU A 162 9.10 -8.12 19.58
CA GLU A 162 10.01 -8.89 18.74
C GLU A 162 9.27 -9.47 17.52
N VAL A 163 9.85 -9.31 16.33
CA VAL A 163 9.31 -9.79 15.06
C VAL A 163 10.18 -10.92 14.54
N CYS A 164 9.55 -12.00 14.07
CA CYS A 164 10.25 -13.16 13.51
C CYS A 164 11.25 -12.74 12.42
N ALA A 165 12.44 -13.35 12.45
CA ALA A 165 13.52 -13.01 11.52
C ALA A 165 13.13 -13.18 10.05
N SER A 166 12.39 -14.25 9.71
CA SER A 166 11.92 -14.50 8.34
C SER A 166 10.96 -13.42 7.84
N VAL A 167 10.04 -12.98 8.70
CA VAL A 167 9.08 -11.89 8.41
C VAL A 167 9.82 -10.58 8.14
N ARG A 168 10.80 -10.26 8.98
CA ARG A 168 11.66 -9.07 8.82
C ARG A 168 12.47 -9.10 7.52
N THR A 169 13.07 -10.24 7.19
CA THR A 169 13.82 -10.39 5.93
C THR A 169 12.90 -10.22 4.73
N LEU A 170 11.72 -10.84 4.73
CA LEU A 170 10.74 -10.68 3.67
C LEU A 170 10.32 -9.21 3.50
N ARG A 171 10.01 -8.52 4.61
CA ARG A 171 9.69 -7.08 4.61
C ARG A 171 10.80 -6.23 4.02
N SER A 172 12.05 -6.50 4.39
CA SER A 172 13.21 -5.78 3.85
C SER A 172 13.36 -6.00 2.35
N ILE A 173 13.19 -7.24 1.87
CA ILE A 173 13.26 -7.57 0.44
C ILE A 173 12.16 -6.86 -0.33
N VAL A 174 10.90 -6.93 0.12
CA VAL A 174 9.80 -6.30 -0.61
C VAL A 174 9.88 -4.77 -0.58
N LEU A 175 10.37 -4.19 0.52
CA LEU A 175 10.57 -2.75 0.62
C LEU A 175 11.70 -2.29 -0.31
N PHE A 176 12.80 -3.04 -0.38
CA PHE A 176 13.87 -2.81 -1.35
C PHE A 176 13.36 -2.91 -2.78
N VAL A 177 12.69 -4.01 -3.14
CA VAL A 177 12.15 -4.24 -4.50
C VAL A 177 11.17 -3.14 -4.90
N GLY A 178 10.25 -2.77 -4.00
CA GLY A 178 9.26 -1.73 -4.23
C GLY A 178 9.89 -0.34 -4.41
N VAL A 179 10.81 0.06 -3.52
CA VAL A 179 11.51 1.36 -3.61
C VAL A 179 12.40 1.40 -4.85
N SER A 180 13.15 0.34 -5.16
CA SER A 180 13.96 0.27 -6.37
C SER A 180 13.10 0.38 -7.63
N SER A 181 11.92 -0.23 -7.65
CA SER A 181 10.98 -0.11 -8.78
C SER A 181 10.44 1.29 -8.93
N LEU A 182 10.23 2.03 -7.83
CA LEU A 182 9.78 3.41 -7.85
C LEU A 182 10.88 4.37 -8.32
N VAL A 183 12.12 4.17 -7.87
CA VAL A 183 13.27 5.03 -8.21
C VAL A 183 13.82 4.76 -9.61
N PHE A 184 13.97 3.49 -9.97
CA PHE A 184 14.60 3.07 -11.22
C PHE A 184 13.60 2.59 -12.28
N GLY A 185 12.30 2.63 -12.01
CA GLY A 185 11.25 2.15 -12.91
C GLY A 185 11.33 2.78 -14.30
N GLY A 186 11.56 4.08 -14.40
CA GLY A 186 11.71 4.75 -15.71
C GLY A 186 12.84 4.14 -16.55
N ASN A 187 14.03 4.01 -15.95
CA ASN A 187 15.19 3.41 -16.61
C ASN A 187 14.96 1.93 -16.96
N LEU A 188 14.28 1.18 -16.07
CA LEU A 188 13.91 -0.21 -16.31
C LEU A 188 12.93 -0.34 -17.48
N ALA A 189 11.93 0.54 -17.57
CA ALA A 189 10.98 0.55 -18.69
C ALA A 189 11.69 0.85 -20.02
N THR A 190 12.61 1.81 -20.03
CA THR A 190 13.41 2.15 -21.21
C THR A 190 14.33 0.98 -21.62
N ALA A 191 15.05 0.39 -20.66
CA ALA A 191 15.91 -0.76 -20.92
C ALA A 191 15.11 -1.97 -21.41
N TRP A 192 13.93 -2.21 -20.85
CA TRP A 192 13.00 -3.24 -21.29
C TRP A 192 12.51 -2.99 -22.72
N GLY A 193 12.11 -1.76 -23.04
CA GLY A 193 11.72 -1.37 -24.39
C GLY A 193 12.84 -1.60 -25.41
N ASN A 194 14.08 -1.24 -25.04
CA ASN A 194 15.27 -1.51 -25.86
C ASN A 194 15.53 -3.01 -26.02
N PHE A 195 15.36 -3.81 -24.95
CA PHE A 195 15.55 -5.26 -25.04
C PHE A 195 14.51 -5.93 -25.95
N MET A 196 13.24 -5.51 -25.87
CA MET A 196 12.18 -6.02 -26.73
C MET A 196 12.39 -5.63 -28.19
N SER A 197 12.87 -4.41 -28.49
CA SER A 197 13.13 -3.98 -29.87
C SER A 197 14.25 -4.76 -30.56
N HIS A 198 15.20 -5.31 -29.78
CA HIS A 198 16.27 -6.17 -30.30
C HIS A 198 15.88 -7.66 -30.35
N ASN A 199 14.70 -8.04 -29.83
CA ASN A 199 14.21 -9.41 -29.80
C ASN A 199 12.80 -9.50 -30.40
N PRO A 200 12.65 -9.60 -31.73
CA PRO A 200 11.35 -9.53 -32.40
C PRO A 200 10.36 -10.62 -31.94
N ARG A 201 10.85 -11.80 -31.55
CA ARG A 201 10.01 -12.87 -30.97
C ARG A 201 9.38 -12.50 -29.62
N LEU A 202 10.07 -11.67 -28.83
CA LEU A 202 9.56 -11.18 -27.54
C LEU A 202 8.72 -9.91 -27.71
N ALA A 203 9.02 -9.09 -28.72
CA ALA A 203 8.15 -8.00 -29.12
C ALA A 203 6.77 -8.54 -29.54
N GLU A 204 6.72 -9.54 -30.41
CA GLU A 204 5.49 -10.20 -30.87
C GLU A 204 4.62 -10.76 -29.74
N LEU A 205 5.21 -11.10 -28.60
CA LEU A 205 4.48 -11.60 -27.44
C LEU A 205 3.58 -10.54 -26.79
N HIS A 206 3.87 -9.23 -26.94
CA HIS A 206 3.12 -8.01 -26.54
C HIS A 206 2.26 -8.05 -25.25
N ALA A 207 2.40 -9.06 -24.40
CA ALA A 207 1.41 -9.39 -23.38
C ALA A 207 1.43 -8.42 -22.19
N LEU A 208 2.51 -7.63 -22.04
CA LEU A 208 2.74 -6.73 -20.91
C LEU A 208 3.53 -5.50 -21.37
N THR A 209 3.13 -4.31 -20.91
CA THR A 209 3.95 -3.11 -21.06
C THR A 209 4.91 -2.96 -19.88
N GLY A 210 6.11 -2.40 -20.11
CA GLY A 210 7.10 -2.18 -19.03
C GLY A 210 6.52 -1.33 -17.88
N PHE A 211 5.67 -0.37 -18.21
CA PHE A 211 4.92 0.42 -17.23
C PHE A 211 3.97 -0.43 -16.37
N SER A 212 3.25 -1.38 -16.97
CA SER A 212 2.38 -2.32 -16.23
C SER A 212 3.19 -3.19 -15.28
N CYS A 213 4.32 -3.74 -15.74
CA CYS A 213 5.22 -4.54 -14.90
C CYS A 213 5.66 -3.77 -13.65
N ILE A 214 6.11 -2.52 -13.82
CA ILE A 214 6.56 -1.68 -12.70
C ILE A 214 5.41 -1.41 -11.73
N GLN A 215 4.23 -1.06 -12.23
CA GLN A 215 3.05 -0.83 -11.38
C GLN A 215 2.68 -2.08 -10.58
N TYR A 216 2.70 -3.26 -11.20
CA TYR A 216 2.40 -4.50 -10.50
C TYR A 216 3.44 -4.82 -9.43
N ILE A 217 4.73 -4.65 -9.71
CA ILE A 217 5.78 -4.88 -8.72
C ILE A 217 5.60 -3.95 -7.52
N ILE A 218 5.34 -2.66 -7.76
CA ILE A 218 5.12 -1.67 -6.69
C ILE A 218 3.92 -2.06 -5.82
N VAL A 219 2.76 -2.33 -6.44
CA VAL A 219 1.53 -2.67 -5.72
C VAL A 219 1.67 -4.01 -4.99
N PHE A 220 2.24 -5.02 -5.65
CA PHE A 220 2.42 -6.34 -5.06
C PHE A 220 3.40 -6.32 -3.89
N SER A 221 4.46 -5.52 -3.97
CA SER A 221 5.40 -5.30 -2.86
C SER A 221 4.70 -4.72 -1.63
N LEU A 222 3.82 -3.72 -1.84
CA LEU A 222 3.00 -3.15 -0.75
C LEU A 222 2.00 -4.17 -0.18
N LEU A 223 1.33 -4.94 -1.04
CA LEU A 223 0.38 -5.97 -0.60
C LEU A 223 1.07 -7.06 0.23
N ILE A 224 2.24 -7.56 -0.21
CA ILE A 224 3.03 -8.52 0.58
C ILE A 224 3.48 -7.87 1.88
N TYR A 225 4.00 -6.65 1.85
CA TYR A 225 4.44 -5.96 3.06
C TYR A 225 3.32 -5.90 4.09
N VAL A 226 2.13 -5.41 3.70
CA VAL A 226 1.02 -5.30 4.65
C VAL A 226 0.45 -6.66 5.06
N TYR A 227 0.48 -7.66 4.17
CA TYR A 227 0.15 -9.03 4.57
C TYR A 227 1.05 -9.50 5.71
N THR A 228 2.36 -9.28 5.61
CA THR A 228 3.30 -9.61 6.68
C THR A 228 3.13 -8.75 7.94
N PHE A 229 2.52 -7.56 7.83
CA PHE A 229 2.15 -6.74 9.00
C PHE A 229 1.07 -7.41 9.86
N SER A 230 0.17 -8.17 9.21
CA SER A 230 -0.82 -8.99 9.91
C SER A 230 -0.32 -10.36 10.37
N LEU A 231 0.85 -10.79 9.90
CA LEU A 231 1.51 -12.00 10.40
C LEU A 231 2.26 -11.63 11.68
N ASN A 232 1.63 -11.90 12.81
CA ASN A 232 2.32 -12.10 14.08
C ASN A 232 2.06 -13.52 14.53
#